data_AF-A0A9E5LWS1-F1
#
_entry.id   AF-A0A9E5LWS1-F1
#
_cell.length_a   1.000
_cell.length_b   1.000
_cell.length_c   1.000
_cell.angle_alpha   90.00
_cell.angle_beta   90.00
_cell.angle_gamma   90.00
#
_symmetry.space_group_name_H-M   'P 1'
#
loop_
_entity.id
_entity.type
_entity.pdbx_description
1 polymer ?
#
loop_
_entity_poly.entity_id
_entity_poly.type
_entity_poly.pdbx_seq_one_letter_code
_entity_poly.pdbx_strand_id
1 'polypeptide(L)'
;MSTSANLRTQAEYYIRGLTEGRIEAAEVIAWADEVIVAAAKTEDWMLDISTSAPEDRMGVLHHLHAVQGTVDEAALAALLAAKK
;
A
#
# COMPACT_ATOMS: atom_id res chain seq x y z
N MET A 1 16.11 8.00 13.00
CA MET A 1 15.21 8.51 11.96
C MET A 1 14.27 7.36 11.60
N SER A 2 13.18 7.17 12.34
CA SER A 2 12.20 6.12 12.06
C SER A 2 10.84 6.80 11.83
N THR A 3 10.66 7.32 10.63
CA THR A 3 9.32 7.57 10.09
C THR A 3 8.99 6.32 9.30
N SER A 4 8.67 5.22 9.98
CA SER A 4 7.85 4.20 9.35
C SER A 4 6.53 4.91 9.06
N ALA A 5 6.36 5.41 7.83
CA ALA A 5 5.09 5.92 7.36
C ALA A 5 4.02 4.90 7.75
N ASN A 6 2.90 5.37 8.31
CA ASN A 6 1.85 4.48 8.80
C ASN A 6 1.39 3.58 7.64
N LEU A 7 1.86 2.33 7.63
CA LEU A 7 1.71 1.41 6.49
C LEU A 7 0.24 1.14 6.22
N ARG A 8 -0.60 1.06 7.27
CA ARG A 8 -2.04 0.94 7.11
C ARG A 8 -2.66 2.14 6.42
N THR A 9 -2.20 3.35 6.73
CA THR A 9 -2.66 4.59 6.08
C THR A 9 -2.25 4.62 4.61
N GLN A 10 -1.02 4.21 4.31
CA GLN A 10 -0.55 4.11 2.93
C GLN A 10 -1.31 3.02 2.15
N ALA A 11 -1.61 1.88 2.78
CA ALA A 11 -2.42 0.83 2.20
C ALA A 11 -3.86 1.30 1.92
N GLU A 12 -4.47 2.08 2.82
CA GLU A 12 -5.80 2.67 2.62
C GLU A 12 -5.82 3.63 1.43
N TYR A 13 -4.77 4.43 1.29
CA TYR A 13 -4.59 5.29 0.12
C TYR A 13 -4.54 4.47 -1.18
N TYR A 14 -3.80 3.37 -1.21
CA TYR A 14 -3.74 2.48 -2.37
C TYR A 14 -5.06 1.76 -2.64
N ILE A 15 -5.78 1.31 -1.61
CA ILE A 15 -7.12 0.71 -1.74
C ILE A 15 -8.07 1.67 -2.45
N ARG A 16 -8.11 2.94 -2.02
CA ARG A 16 -8.97 3.97 -2.66
C ARG A 16 -8.50 4.26 -4.08
N GLY A 17 -7.20 4.42 -4.29
CA GLY A 17 -6.63 4.69 -5.61
C GLY A 17 -6.88 3.58 -6.63
N LEU A 18 -6.71 2.32 -6.25
CA LEU A 18 -7.02 1.15 -7.10
C LEU A 18 -8.51 1.06 -7.41
N THR A 19 -9.37 1.30 -6.42
CA THR A 19 -10.83 1.26 -6.58
C THR A 19 -11.32 2.33 -7.55
N GLU A 20 -10.74 3.54 -7.47
CA GLU A 20 -11.07 4.68 -8.32
C GLU A 20 -10.34 4.67 -9.68
N GLY A 21 -9.42 3.73 -9.90
CA GLY A 21 -8.63 3.63 -11.14
C GLY A 21 -7.61 4.76 -11.31
N ARG A 22 -7.16 5.39 -10.22
CA ARG A 22 -6.13 6.45 -10.22
C ARG A 22 -4.72 5.92 -9.93
N ILE A 23 -4.63 4.66 -9.52
CA ILE A 23 -3.39 3.97 -9.19
C ILE A 23 -3.41 2.63 -9.90
N GLU A 24 -2.27 2.26 -10.47
CA GLU A 24 -2.06 0.94 -11.06
C GLU A 24 -1.47 -0.04 -10.05
N ALA A 25 -1.77 -1.33 -10.20
CA ALA A 25 -1.26 -2.35 -9.29
C ALA A 25 0.29 -2.39 -9.24
N ALA A 26 0.96 -2.05 -10.35
CA ALA A 26 2.41 -1.90 -10.42
C ALA A 26 2.98 -0.89 -9.41
N GLU A 27 2.28 0.22 -9.14
CA GLU A 27 2.71 1.21 -8.15
C GLU A 27 2.66 0.63 -6.73
N VAL A 28 1.65 -0.20 -6.45
CA VAL A 28 1.48 -0.85 -5.15
C VAL A 28 2.53 -1.94 -4.94
N ILE A 29 2.85 -2.70 -5.99
CA ILE A 29 3.92 -3.71 -5.98
C ILE A 29 5.26 -3.04 -5.67
N ALA A 30 5.60 -1.95 -6.37
CA ALA A 30 6.82 -1.20 -6.12
C ALA A 30 6.89 -0.65 -4.68
N TRP A 31 5.76 -0.18 -4.14
CA TRP A 31 5.68 0.22 -2.73
C TRP A 31 5.95 -0.96 -1.78
N ALA A 32 5.38 -2.14 -2.04
CA ALA A 32 5.65 -3.32 -1.22
C ALA A 32 7.14 -3.70 -1.25
N ASP A 33 7.79 -3.62 -2.41
CA ASP A 33 9.25 -3.86 -2.53
C ASP A 33 10.06 -2.89 -1.66
N GLU A 34 9.72 -1.60 -1.67
CA GLU A 34 10.36 -0.59 -0.81
C GLU A 34 10.14 -0.89 0.67
N VAL A 35 8.93 -1.31 1.05
CA VAL A 35 8.62 -1.69 2.43
C VAL A 35 9.44 -2.92 2.84
N ILE A 36 9.58 -3.94 1.98
CA ILE A 36 10.38 -5.13 2.25
C ILE A 36 11.84 -4.75 2.52
N VAL A 37 12.41 -3.87 1.69
CA VAL A 37 13.80 -3.41 1.84
C VAL A 37 14.00 -2.62 3.13
N ALA A 38 13.02 -1.82 3.53
CA ALA A 38 13.09 -0.97 4.72
C ALA A 38 12.72 -1.68 6.02
N ALA A 39 11.94 -2.77 5.96
CA ALA A 39 11.42 -3.47 7.12
C ALA A 39 12.52 -4.31 7.81
N ALA A 40 12.56 -4.25 9.15
CA ALA A 40 13.43 -5.12 9.94
C ALA A 40 13.01 -6.60 9.86
N LYS A 41 11.74 -6.86 9.54
CA LYS A 41 11.17 -8.19 9.34
C LYS A 41 10.14 -8.13 8.23
N THR A 42 10.27 -9.02 7.27
CA THR A 42 9.27 -9.20 6.21
C THR A 42 8.04 -9.92 6.77
N GLU A 43 6.85 -9.41 6.44
CA GLU A 43 5.55 -10.03 6.73
C GLU A 43 4.95 -10.60 5.45
N ASP A 44 4.05 -11.59 5.59
CA ASP A 44 3.48 -12.33 4.46
C ASP A 44 2.79 -11.41 3.46
N TRP A 45 2.01 -10.43 3.94
CA TRP A 45 1.31 -9.47 3.07
C TRP A 45 2.26 -8.69 2.15
N MET A 46 3.50 -8.44 2.61
CA MET A 46 4.49 -7.71 1.81
C MET A 46 4.90 -8.54 0.60
N LEU A 47 5.14 -9.84 0.81
CA LEU A 47 5.50 -10.79 -0.25
C LEU A 47 4.31 -11.07 -1.16
N ASP A 48 3.11 -11.22 -0.61
CA ASP A 48 1.89 -11.44 -1.39
C ASP A 48 1.65 -10.28 -2.38
N ILE A 49 1.84 -9.04 -1.94
CA ILE A 49 1.76 -7.86 -2.83
C ILE A 49 2.92 -7.83 -3.81
N SER A 50 4.17 -7.94 -3.33
CA SER A 50 5.39 -7.86 -4.16
C SER A 50 5.43 -8.91 -5.28
N THR A 51 4.87 -10.09 -5.04
CA THR A 51 4.85 -11.21 -6.01
C THR A 51 3.58 -11.26 -6.86
N SER A 52 2.65 -10.31 -6.67
CA SER A 52 1.44 -10.21 -7.49
C SER A 52 1.77 -9.82 -8.93
N ALA A 53 0.91 -10.23 -9.87
CA ALA A 53 1.01 -9.80 -11.25
C ALA A 53 0.49 -8.35 -11.39
N PRO A 54 1.16 -7.46 -12.15
CA PRO A 54 0.69 -6.08 -12.37
C PRO A 54 -0.70 -5.98 -13.02
N GLU A 55 -1.12 -7.01 -13.75
CA GLU A 55 -2.47 -7.13 -14.32
C GLU A 55 -3.52 -7.59 -13.30
N ASP A 56 -3.11 -8.18 -12.17
CA ASP A 56 -4.02 -8.69 -11.13
C ASP A 56 -4.39 -7.60 -10.11
N ARG A 57 -5.13 -6.61 -10.58
CA ARG A 57 -5.62 -5.50 -9.74
C ARG A 57 -6.41 -5.99 -8.52
N MET A 58 -7.19 -7.07 -8.69
CA MET A 58 -8.07 -7.56 -7.63
C MET A 58 -7.31 -8.35 -6.57
N GLY A 59 -6.30 -9.13 -6.96
CA GLY A 59 -5.39 -9.79 -6.03
C GLY A 59 -4.62 -8.78 -5.18
N VAL A 60 -4.02 -7.77 -5.81
CA VAL A 60 -3.31 -6.69 -5.08
C VAL A 60 -4.23 -5.95 -4.13
N LEU A 61 -5.46 -5.61 -4.56
CA LEU A 61 -6.46 -4.99 -3.71
C LEU A 61 -6.81 -5.87 -2.49
N HIS A 62 -6.98 -7.17 -2.70
CA HIS A 62 -7.26 -8.12 -1.63
C HIS A 62 -6.13 -8.15 -0.58
N HIS A 63 -4.87 -8.23 -1.03
CA HIS A 63 -3.72 -8.30 -0.13
C HIS A 63 -3.48 -7.01 0.66
N LEU A 64 -3.81 -5.83 0.10
CA LEU A 64 -3.73 -4.56 0.83
C LEU A 64 -4.57 -4.52 2.11
N HIS A 65 -5.68 -5.28 2.17
CA HIS A 65 -6.50 -5.37 3.38
C HIS A 65 -5.84 -6.18 4.51
N ALA A 66 -4.79 -6.96 4.22
CA ALA A 66 -4.02 -7.70 5.23
C ALA A 66 -3.03 -6.80 5.99
N VAL A 67 -2.74 -5.59 5.49
CA VAL A 67 -1.87 -4.62 6.15
C VAL A 67 -2.51 -4.18 7.47
N GLN A 68 -1.84 -4.45 8.59
CA GLN A 68 -2.35 -4.14 9.92
C GLN A 68 -1.97 -2.72 10.38
N GLY A 69 -2.74 -2.20 11.33
CA GLY A 69 -2.51 -0.91 11.98
C GLY A 69 -3.77 -0.05 12.05
N THR A 70 -3.62 1.19 12.51
CA THR A 70 -4.70 2.18 12.58
C THR A 70 -4.54 3.18 11.44
N VAL A 71 -5.62 3.47 10.72
CA VAL A 71 -5.60 4.54 9.70
C VAL A 71 -5.51 5.91 10.40
N ASP A 72 -4.53 6.71 10.00
CA ASP A 72 -4.49 8.14 10.31
C ASP A 72 -5.28 8.89 9.22
N GLU A 73 -6.53 9.26 9.56
CA GLU A 73 -7.44 9.94 8.63
C GLU A 73 -6.91 11.31 8.17
N ALA A 74 -6.14 12.01 9.01
CA ALA A 74 -5.58 13.31 8.65
C ALA A 74 -4.44 13.16 7.63
N ALA A 75 -3.55 12.18 7.85
CA ALA A 75 -2.50 11.85 6.91
C ALA A 75 -3.08 11.28 5.60
N LEU A 76 -4.12 10.44 5.67
CA LEU A 76 -4.81 9.93 4.49
C LEU A 76 -5.43 11.05 3.66
N ALA A 77 -6.12 12.01 4.30
CA ALA A 77 -6.68 13.16 3.60
C ALA A 77 -5.61 13.99 2.90
N ALA A 78 -4.44 14.18 3.53
CA ALA A 78 -3.31 14.87 2.92
C ALA A 78 -2.76 14.12 1.69
N LEU A 79 -2.60 12.79 1.77
CA LEU A 79 -2.17 11.95 0.64
C LEU A 79 -3.15 12.01 -0.55
N LEU A 80 -4.45 11.93 -0.25
CA LEU A 80 -5.50 12.00 -1.27
C LEU A 80 -5.59 13.39 -1.91
N ALA A 81 -5.36 14.47 -1.14
CA ALA A 81 -5.34 15.83 -1.68
C ALA A 81 -4.11 16.09 -2.57
N ALA A 82 -2.99 15.43 -2.31
CA ALA A 82 -1.75 15.60 -3.06
C ALA A 82 -1.76 14.91 -4.45
N LYS A 83 -2.55 13.84 -4.65
CA LYS A 83 -2.67 13.11 -5.93
C LYS A 83 -3.90 13.54 -6.76
N LYS A 84 -4.28 14.81 -6.69
CA LYS A 84 -5.34 15.42 -7.52
C LYS A 84 -4.84 15.87 -8.88
#